data_AF-A0A356GT48-F1
#
_entry.id   AF-A0A356GT48-F1
#
_cell.length_a   1.000
_cell.length_b   1.000
_cell.length_c   1.000
_cell.angle_alpha   90.00
_cell.angle_beta   90.00
_cell.angle_gamma   90.00
#
_symmetry.space_group_name_H-M   'P 1'
#
loop_
_entity.id
_entity.type
_entity.pdbx_description
1 polymer ?
#
loop_
_entity_poly.entity_id
_entity_poly.type
_entity_poly.pdbx_seq_one_letter_code
_entity_poly.pdbx_strand_id
1 'polypeptide(L)' 'MAGLPGEIACVMGACQIVRAGLMRDIGGFDEDFFLYGEDQDLCLRIRKKGYEIGHIDPAVIL' A
#
# COMPACT_ATOMS: atom_id res chain seq x y z
N MET A 1 -14.32 3.59 9.61
CA MET A 1 -13.47 2.53 9.02
C MET A 1 -14.19 1.19 9.07
N ALA A 2 -15.35 1.06 8.42
CA ALA A 2 -16.06 -0.21 8.29
C ALA A 2 -16.02 -0.60 6.81
N GLY A 3 -15.61 -1.84 6.50
CA GLY A 3 -15.67 -2.41 5.16
C GLY A 3 -14.38 -2.37 4.31
N LEU A 4 -13.23 -2.00 4.88
CA LEU A 4 -11.94 -2.21 4.22
C LEU A 4 -11.30 -3.52 4.73
N PRO A 5 -10.66 -4.32 3.87
CA PRO A 5 -10.13 -5.63 4.23
C PRO A 5 -8.86 -5.55 5.09
N GLY A 6 -8.58 -6.57 5.89
CA GLY A 6 -7.38 -6.70 6.73
C GLY A 6 -7.29 -5.78 7.94
N GLU A 7 -6.35 -6.09 8.84
CA GLU A 7 -6.12 -5.39 10.12
C GLU A 7 -5.11 -4.24 10.02
N ILE A 8 -4.21 -4.28 9.04
CA ILE A 8 -3.17 -3.27 8.86
C ILE A 8 -3.68 -2.18 7.92
N ALA A 9 -3.65 -0.93 8.38
CA ALA A 9 -4.14 0.20 7.60
C ALA A 9 -3.16 0.66 6.53
N CYS A 10 -1.87 0.71 6.89
CA CYS A 10 -0.79 1.23 6.05
C CYS A 10 0.55 0.67 6.55
N VAL A 11 1.53 0.57 5.66
CA VAL A 11 2.94 0.30 5.97
C VAL A 11 3.80 1.38 5.33
N MET A 12 4.98 1.64 5.87
CA MET A 12 5.88 2.67 5.33
C MET A 12 6.34 2.33 3.91
N GLY A 13 6.40 3.35 3.05
CA GLY A 13 6.91 3.24 1.68
C GLY A 13 8.37 2.80 1.53
N ALA A 14 9.17 2.89 2.60
CA ALA A 14 10.61 2.60 2.58
C ALA A 14 10.95 1.17 2.14
N CYS A 15 10.07 0.20 2.41
CA CYS A 15 10.15 -1.13 1.82
C CYS A 15 8.77 -1.75 1.65
N GLN A 16 8.36 -1.88 0.40
CA GLN A 16 7.08 -2.47 0.03
C GLN A 16 7.25 -3.35 -1.20
N ILE A 17 6.47 -4.42 -1.28
CA ILE A 17 6.34 -5.25 -2.47
C ILE A 17 4.87 -5.28 -2.85
N VAL A 18 4.56 -4.94 -4.10
CA VAL A 18 3.20 -4.90 -4.63
C VAL A 18 3.16 -5.68 -5.95
N ARG A 19 2.06 -6.38 -6.24
CA ARG A 19 1.87 -7.04 -7.54
C ARG A 19 1.94 -6.00 -8.65
N ALA A 20 2.81 -6.20 -9.64
CA ALA A 20 2.99 -5.23 -10.72
C ALA A 20 1.70 -4.92 -11.50
N GLY A 21 0.80 -5.91 -11.67
CA GLY A 21 -0.50 -5.70 -12.29
C GLY A 21 -1.43 -4.80 -11.46
N LEU A 22 -1.42 -4.97 -10.13
CA LEU A 22 -2.17 -4.11 -9.21
C LEU A 22 -1.63 -2.68 -9.24
N MET A 23 -0.30 -2.50 -9.22
CA MET A 23 0.31 -1.17 -9.28
C MET A 23 -0.08 -0.40 -10.55
N ARG A 24 -0.12 -1.09 -11.69
CA ARG A 24 -0.60 -0.50 -12.95
C ARG A 24 -2.10 -0.20 -12.93
N ASP A 25 -2.92 -1.09 -12.37
CA ASP A 25 -4.38 -0.90 -12.28
C ASP A 25 -4.78 0.28 -11.37
N ILE A 26 -4.02 0.54 -10.31
CA ILE A 26 -4.27 1.69 -9.41
C ILE A 26 -3.62 2.99 -9.90
N GLY A 27 -2.80 2.94 -10.96
CA GLY A 27 -2.17 4.12 -11.55
C GLY A 27 -0.92 4.63 -10.84
N GLY A 28 -0.23 3.79 -10.06
CA GLY A 28 1.01 4.22 -9.40
C GLY A 28 0.80 5.00 -8.09
N PHE A 29 1.87 5.66 -7.65
CA PHE A 29 1.80 6.70 -6.62
C PHE A 29 1.11 7.94 -7.18
N ASP A 30 0.44 8.70 -6.32
CA ASP A 30 -0.11 9.99 -6.71
C ASP A 30 1.02 11.04 -6.70
N GLU A 31 1.27 11.66 -7.85
CA GLU A 31 2.38 12.60 -8.07
C GLU A 31 2.15 13.98 -7.44
N ASP A 32 0.93 14.25 -6.95
CA ASP A 32 0.61 15.50 -6.23
C ASP A 32 1.20 15.53 -4.81
N PHE A 33 1.65 14.38 -4.28
CA PHE A 33 2.36 14.33 -3.01
C PHE A 33 3.82 14.76 -3.18
N PHE A 34 4.18 15.91 -2.59
CA PHE A 34 5.56 16.36 -2.53
C PHE A 34 6.39 15.62 -1.45
N LEU A 35 5.82 15.41 -0.27
CA LEU A 35 6.43 14.67 0.85
C LEU A 35 5.38 14.22 1.85
N TYR A 36 5.45 12.95 2.25
CA TYR A 36 4.55 12.27 3.19
C TYR A 36 3.11 12.12 2.70
N GLY A 37 2.49 10.99 3.07
CA GLY A 37 1.09 10.69 2.72
C GLY A 37 0.93 9.83 1.48
N GLU A 38 1.98 9.72 0.65
CA GLU A 38 1.97 8.93 -0.58
C GLU A 38 1.78 7.43 -0.31
N ASP A 39 2.37 6.93 0.77
CA ASP A 39 2.26 5.54 1.20
C ASP A 39 0.89 5.23 1.81
N GLN A 40 0.34 6.17 2.56
CA GLN A 40 -1.01 6.10 3.14
C GLN A 40 -2.09 6.13 2.06
N ASP A 41 -1.98 7.03 1.09
CA ASP A 41 -2.87 7.07 -0.07
C ASP A 41 -2.80 5.76 -0.86
N LEU A 42 -1.58 5.29 -1.16
CA LEU A 42 -1.38 4.04 -1.87
C LEU A 42 -2.05 2.86 -1.16
N CYS A 43 -1.80 2.69 0.15
CA CYS A 43 -2.42 1.63 0.95
C CYS A 43 -3.95 1.76 0.98
N LEU A 44 -4.48 2.99 1.09
CA LEU A 44 -5.92 3.23 1.08
C LEU A 44 -6.54 2.83 -0.26
N ARG A 45 -5.93 3.20 -1.39
CA ARG A 45 -6.41 2.82 -2.74
C ARG A 45 -6.34 1.30 -2.97
N ILE A 46 -5.28 0.64 -2.50
CA ILE A 46 -5.16 -0.82 -2.53
C ILE A 46 -6.28 -1.48 -1.71
N ARG A 47 -6.54 -1.00 -0.49
CA ARG A 47 -7.62 -1.54 0.36
C ARG A 47 -9.01 -1.30 -0.23
N LYS A 48 -9.25 -0.15 -0.87
CA LYS A 48 -10.51 0.14 -1.60
C LYS A 48 -10.74 -0.80 -2.80
N LYS A 49 -9.69 -1.41 -3.34
CA LYS A 49 -9.78 -2.45 -4.39
C LYS A 49 -10.00 -3.86 -3.83
N GLY A 50 -10.15 -4.01 -2.52
CA GLY A 50 -10.43 -5.30 -1.86
C GLY A 50 -9.18 -6.11 -1.48
N TYR A 51 -7.99 -5.52 -1.54
CA TYR A 51 -6.74 -6.17 -1.14
C TYR A 51 -6.33 -5.81 0.29
N GLU A 52 -5.71 -6.74 1.00
CA GLU A 52 -5.17 -6.51 2.34
C GLU A 52 -3.74 -5.97 2.29
N ILE A 53 -3.38 -5.20 3.33
CA ILE A 53 -2.00 -4.83 3.62
C ILE A 53 -1.46 -5.80 4.64
N GLY A 54 -0.23 -6.27 4.44
CA GLY A 54 0.43 -7.25 5.29
C GLY A 54 1.93 -6.97 5.41
N HIS A 55 2.58 -7.74 6.27
CA HIS A 55 4.03 -7.83 6.36
C HIS A 55 4.45 -9.28 6.14
N ILE A 56 5.70 -9.48 5.70
CA ILE A 56 6.28 -10.80 5.54
C ILE A 56 7.24 -11.00 6.71
N ASP A 57 6.80 -11.70 7.76
CA ASP A 57 7.58 -11.91 8.99
C ASP A 57 9.03 -12.38 8.79
N PRO A 58 9.34 -13.33 7.89
CA PRO A 58 10.73 -13.75 7.68
C PRO A 58 11.53 -12.80 6.78
N ALA A 59 10.93 -11.75 6.22
CA ALA A 59 11.63 -10.86 5.30
C ALA A 59 12.55 -9.89 6.07
N VAL A 60 13.84 -9.94 5.75
CA VAL A 60 14.86 -9.05 6.28
C VAL A 60 15.50 -8.28 5.13
N ILE A 61 15.67 -6.97 5.31
CA ILE A 61 16.39 -6.08 4.39
C ILE A 61 17.76 -5.86 5.01
N LEU A 62 18.84 -6.21 4.29
CA LEU A 62 20.23 -6.05 4.71
C LEU A 62 20.89 -4.83 4.07
#